data_AF-A0A0D0C7S8-F1
#
_entry.id   AF-A0A0D0C7S8-F1
#
_cell.length_a   1.000
_cell.length_b   1.000
_cell.length_c   1.000
_cell.angle_alpha   90.00
_cell.angle_beta   90.00
_cell.angle_gamma   90.00
#
_symmetry.space_group_name_H-M   'P 1'
#
loop_
_entity.id
_entity.type
_entity.pdbx_description
1 polymer ?
#
loop_
_entity_poly.entity_id
_entity_poly.type
_entity_poly.pdbx_seq_one_letter_code
_entity_poly.pdbx_strand_id
1 'polypeptide(L)'
;QAENVRGQLSRNMEKFKVDCISLEDGRKRNTAIRQALVCGFFMQIAHREGEKGSYLTVKDNQVIALHPSCGLNVQPEWVLFNEFVLTKRPYTRNATEVRPEWFSKTPSILRFELIPGWQDEEGIAETYK
;
A
#
# COMPACT_ATOMS: atom_id res chain seq x y z
N GLN A 1 8.93 23.52 3.54
CA GLN A 1 9.23 22.39 4.44
C GLN A 1 9.51 21.09 3.67
N ALA A 2 8.60 20.65 2.78
CA ALA A 2 8.79 19.42 1.99
C ALA A 2 10.12 19.38 1.20
N GLU A 3 10.51 20.48 0.54
CA GLU A 3 11.77 20.51 -0.22
C GLU A 3 13.02 20.32 0.67
N ASN A 4 12.99 20.85 1.90
CA ASN A 4 14.08 20.65 2.85
C ASN A 4 14.17 19.17 3.29
N VAL A 5 13.02 18.54 3.57
CA VAL A 5 12.96 17.11 3.92
C VAL A 5 13.47 16.25 2.75
N ARG A 6 13.05 16.59 1.52
CA ARG A 6 13.56 15.94 0.31
C ARG A 6 15.08 16.06 0.21
N GLY A 7 15.64 17.25 0.40
CA GLY A 7 17.09 17.48 0.37
C GLY A 7 17.84 16.71 1.46
N GLN A 8 17.24 16.52 2.64
CA GLN A 8 17.81 15.67 3.69
C GLN A 8 17.82 14.19 3.28
N LEU A 9 16.72 13.69 2.72
CA LEU A 9 16.62 12.32 2.24
C LEU A 9 17.61 12.05 1.10
N SER A 10 17.76 12.96 0.13
CA SER A 10 18.73 12.81 -0.96
C SER A 10 20.16 12.65 -0.45
N ARG A 11 20.59 13.48 0.51
CA ARG A 11 21.92 13.37 1.13
C ARG A 11 22.14 12.03 1.85
N ASN A 12 21.09 11.50 2.48
CA ASN A 12 21.15 10.18 3.10
C ASN A 12 21.28 9.07 2.05
N MET A 13 20.52 9.15 0.95
CA MET A 13 20.63 8.19 -0.15
C MET A 13 22.06 8.14 -0.71
N GLU A 14 22.68 9.31 -0.95
CA GLU A 14 24.09 9.39 -1.36
C GLU A 14 25.04 8.76 -0.35
N LYS A 15 24.87 9.07 0.95
CA LYS A 15 25.68 8.52 2.04
C LYS A 15 25.61 7.00 2.10
N PHE A 16 24.43 6.42 1.86
CA PHE A 16 24.21 4.97 1.87
C PHE A 16 24.39 4.31 0.50
N LYS A 17 24.83 5.06 -0.53
CA LYS A 17 25.03 4.58 -1.91
C LYS A 17 23.75 3.96 -2.50
N VAL A 18 22.61 4.57 -2.23
CA VAL A 18 21.32 4.22 -2.82
C VAL A 18 21.05 5.17 -3.99
N ASP A 19 20.89 4.61 -5.18
CA ASP A 19 20.68 5.40 -6.39
C ASP A 19 19.30 6.07 -6.41
N CYS A 20 19.28 7.37 -6.70
CA CYS A 20 18.04 8.12 -6.92
C CYS A 20 17.54 7.93 -8.36
N ILE A 21 16.83 6.83 -8.61
CA ILE A 21 16.27 6.51 -9.93
C ILE A 21 14.83 7.01 -10.12
N SER A 22 14.46 7.31 -11.36
CA SER A 22 13.09 7.64 -11.75
C SER A 22 12.80 7.10 -13.14
N LEU A 23 11.54 6.77 -13.41
CA LEU A 23 11.08 6.32 -14.73
C LEU A 23 10.60 7.52 -15.54
N GLU A 24 10.98 7.58 -16.82
CA GLU A 24 10.54 8.62 -17.75
C GLU A 24 9.05 8.52 -18.07
N ASP A 25 8.56 7.29 -18.30
CA ASP A 25 7.14 7.02 -18.53
C ASP A 25 6.34 7.28 -17.25
N GLY A 26 5.51 8.32 -17.27
CA GLY A 26 4.71 8.74 -16.12
C GLY A 26 3.73 7.67 -15.62
N ARG A 27 3.17 6.83 -16.50
CA ARG A 27 2.27 5.74 -16.09
C ARG A 27 3.03 4.66 -15.36
N LYS A 28 4.17 4.23 -15.91
CA LYS A 28 5.03 3.24 -15.27
C LYS A 28 5.59 3.77 -13.95
N ARG A 29 5.97 5.04 -13.89
CA ARG A 29 6.42 5.73 -12.68
C ARG A 29 5.35 5.70 -11.58
N ASN A 30 4.11 6.05 -11.90
CA ASN A 30 3.02 6.05 -10.91
C ASN A 30 2.75 4.64 -10.37
N THR A 31 2.77 3.63 -11.24
CA THR A 31 2.65 2.23 -10.81
C THR A 31 3.81 1.81 -9.90
N ALA A 32 5.06 2.13 -10.28
CA ALA A 32 6.24 1.80 -9.49
C ALA A 32 6.22 2.48 -8.10
N ILE A 33 5.75 3.73 -8.02
CA ILE A 33 5.56 4.42 -6.74
C ILE A 33 4.55 3.69 -5.87
N ARG A 34 3.38 3.29 -6.42
CA ARG A 34 2.35 2.56 -5.66
C ARG A 34 2.84 1.19 -5.21
N GLN A 35 3.62 0.50 -6.03
CA GLN A 35 4.27 -0.76 -5.66
C GLN A 35 5.27 -0.57 -4.51
N ALA A 36 6.09 0.48 -4.56
CA ALA A 36 7.01 0.81 -3.47
C ALA A 36 6.26 1.16 -2.17
N LEU A 37 5.13 1.89 -2.27
CA LEU A 37 4.26 2.16 -1.13
C LEU A 37 3.71 0.86 -0.54
N VAL A 38 3.22 -0.07 -1.36
CA VAL A 38 2.74 -1.39 -0.89
C VAL A 38 3.83 -2.11 -0.08
N CYS A 39 5.09 -2.08 -0.52
CA CYS A 39 6.19 -2.70 0.22
C CYS A 39 6.46 -2.06 1.58
N GLY A 40 6.20 -0.76 1.76
CA GLY A 40 6.42 -0.05 3.04
C GLY A 40 5.17 0.05 3.93
N PHE A 41 3.98 0.02 3.33
CA PHE A 41 2.68 0.26 3.97
C PHE A 41 1.78 -0.98 3.89
N PHE A 42 2.36 -2.18 3.80
CA PHE A 42 1.62 -3.44 3.65
C PHE A 42 0.60 -3.70 4.78
N MET A 43 0.77 -3.12 5.97
CA MET A 43 -0.21 -3.21 7.07
C MET A 43 -1.39 -2.25 6.93
N GLN A 44 -1.32 -1.27 6.03
CA GLN A 44 -2.30 -0.21 5.87
C GLN A 44 -3.10 -0.42 4.58
N ILE A 45 -3.59 -1.65 4.42
CA ILE A 45 -4.38 -2.08 3.26
C ILE A 45 -5.81 -2.36 3.74
N ALA A 46 -6.78 -1.99 2.90
CA ALA A 46 -8.17 -2.33 3.10
C ALA A 46 -8.81 -2.81 1.79
N HIS A 47 -9.72 -3.77 1.92
CA HIS A 47 -10.53 -4.33 0.84
C HIS A 47 -11.94 -3.78 0.93
N ARG A 48 -12.57 -3.51 -0.20
CA ARG A 48 -13.94 -3.01 -0.23
C ARG A 48 -14.91 -4.15 0.05
N GLU A 49 -15.68 -4.05 1.12
CA GLU A 49 -16.61 -5.08 1.55
C GLU A 49 -17.94 -4.49 2.01
N GLY A 50 -19.04 -5.20 1.72
CA GLY A 50 -20.37 -4.87 2.19
C GLY A 50 -21.01 -3.71 1.40
N GLU A 51 -21.49 -2.70 2.14
CA GLU A 51 -22.19 -1.55 1.57
C GLU A 51 -21.26 -0.62 0.79
N LYS A 52 -21.83 0.17 -0.13
CA LYS A 52 -21.09 1.10 -0.97
C LYS A 52 -20.30 2.11 -0.12
N GLY A 53 -18.97 2.09 -0.25
CA GLY A 53 -18.06 2.98 0.46
C GLY A 53 -17.53 2.44 1.80
N SER A 54 -17.91 1.22 2.17
CA SER A 54 -17.36 0.47 3.30
C SER A 54 -16.14 -0.35 2.87
N TYR A 55 -15.12 -0.37 3.72
CA TYR A 55 -13.89 -1.13 3.53
C TYR A 55 -13.53 -1.88 4.81
N LEU A 56 -12.97 -3.08 4.67
CA LEU A 56 -12.43 -3.88 5.76
C LEU A 56 -10.90 -3.78 5.75
N THR A 57 -10.29 -3.35 6.85
CA THR A 57 -8.83 -3.38 6.96
C THR A 57 -8.34 -4.81 7.03
N VAL A 58 -7.27 -5.12 6.31
CA VAL A 58 -6.72 -6.49 6.26
C VAL A 58 -6.20 -6.92 7.62
N LYS A 59 -5.41 -6.05 8.26
CA LYS A 59 -4.66 -6.41 9.47
C LYS A 59 -5.57 -6.77 10.65
N ASP A 60 -6.59 -5.95 10.87
CA ASP A 60 -7.39 -5.98 12.10
C ASP A 60 -8.88 -6.25 11.83
N ASN A 61 -9.27 -6.52 10.58
CA ASN A 61 -10.66 -6.70 10.14
C ASN A 61 -11.59 -5.58 10.63
N GLN A 62 -11.12 -4.33 10.60
CA GLN A 62 -11.90 -3.18 11.03
C GLN A 62 -12.68 -2.60 9.87
N VAL A 63 -13.98 -2.42 10.07
CA VAL A 63 -14.83 -1.71 9.11
C VAL A 63 -14.54 -0.22 9.19
N ILE A 64 -14.13 0.35 8.07
CA ILE A 64 -13.76 1.75 7.89
C ILE A 64 -14.48 2.35 6.69
N ALA A 65 -14.58 3.68 6.68
CA ALA A 65 -14.96 4.43 5.49
C ALA A 65 -13.77 5.22 4.93
N LEU A 66 -13.76 5.47 3.63
CA LEU A 66 -12.83 6.44 3.04
C LEU A 66 -13.35 7.86 3.30
N HIS A 67 -12.49 8.72 3.85
CA HIS A 67 -12.85 10.13 3.99
C HIS A 67 -13.07 10.78 2.61
N PRO A 68 -14.03 11.70 2.43
CA PRO A 68 -14.26 12.35 1.13
C PRO A 68 -13.03 13.06 0.55
N SER A 69 -12.15 13.55 1.43
CA SER A 69 -10.87 14.18 1.07
C SER A 69 -9.70 13.20 0.97
N CYS A 70 -9.93 11.88 0.82
CA CYS A 70 -8.86 10.87 0.75
C CYS A 70 -8.06 10.91 -0.57
N GLY A 71 -8.54 11.64 -1.58
CA GLY A 71 -7.87 11.78 -2.89
C GLY A 71 -8.35 10.81 -3.97
N LEU A 72 -9.30 9.92 -3.66
CA LEU A 72 -9.92 9.01 -4.61
C LEU A 72 -11.32 9.48 -5.01
N ASN A 73 -11.55 9.62 -6.32
CA ASN A 73 -12.86 9.90 -6.90
C ASN A 73 -13.63 8.62 -7.28
N VAL A 74 -12.92 7.49 -7.32
CA VAL A 74 -13.46 6.16 -7.58
C VAL A 74 -13.42 5.35 -6.29
N GLN A 75 -14.23 4.29 -6.23
CA GLN A 75 -14.22 3.34 -5.14
C GLN A 75 -13.55 2.06 -5.65
N PRO A 76 -12.21 1.96 -5.61
CA PRO A 76 -11.52 0.76 -6.04
C PRO A 76 -11.77 -0.37 -5.05
N GLU A 77 -11.49 -1.60 -5.48
CA GLU A 77 -11.67 -2.78 -4.64
C GLU A 77 -10.61 -2.87 -3.53
N TRP A 78 -9.36 -2.54 -3.84
CA TRP A 78 -8.26 -2.55 -2.89
C TRP A 78 -7.67 -1.15 -2.76
N VAL A 79 -7.44 -0.74 -1.51
CA VAL A 79 -6.82 0.55 -1.19
C VAL A 79 -5.69 0.38 -0.19
N LEU A 80 -4.71 1.25 -0.34
CA LEU A 80 -3.70 1.53 0.66
C LEU A 80 -3.97 2.92 1.22
N PHE A 81 -3.89 3.07 2.54
CA PHE A 81 -4.08 4.34 3.23
C PHE A 81 -2.84 4.73 4.04
N ASN A 82 -2.71 6.02 4.35
CA ASN A 82 -1.60 6.53 5.17
C ASN A 82 -2.03 6.87 6.60
N GLU A 83 -3.30 7.24 6.80
CA GLU A 83 -3.81 7.65 8.11
C GLU A 83 -5.08 6.91 8.44
N PHE A 84 -5.13 6.38 9.67
CA PHE A 84 -6.32 5.81 10.28
C PHE A 84 -6.78 6.73 11.41
N VAL A 85 -8.05 7.11 11.40
CA VAL A 85 -8.62 8.00 12.43
C VAL A 85 -9.70 7.24 13.18
N LEU A 86 -9.41 6.95 14.45
CA LEU A 86 -10.35 6.28 15.34
C LEU A 86 -11.40 7.26 15.85
N THR A 87 -12.65 7.07 15.44
CA THR A 87 -13.81 7.81 15.96
C THR A 87 -15.00 6.86 16.14
N LYS A 88 -16.20 7.38 16.41
CA LYS A 88 -17.44 6.58 16.40
C LYS A 88 -17.70 5.88 15.06
N ARG A 89 -17.21 6.46 13.95
CA ARG A 89 -17.20 5.84 12.62
C ARG A 89 -15.77 5.95 12.08
N PRO A 90 -14.93 4.91 12.26
CA PRO A 90 -13.55 4.93 11.82
C PRO A 90 -13.42 5.27 10.34
N TYR A 91 -12.42 6.08 9.98
CA TYR A 91 -12.17 6.45 8.59
C TYR A 91 -10.69 6.60 8.30
N THR A 92 -10.34 6.48 7.03
CA THR A 92 -8.96 6.65 6.55
C THR A 92 -8.82 7.85 5.62
N ARG A 93 -7.62 8.44 5.62
CA ARG A 93 -7.24 9.55 4.73
C ARG A 93 -6.03 9.18 3.90
N ASN A 94 -5.84 9.94 2.82
CA ASN A 94 -4.73 9.80 1.88
C ASN A 94 -4.64 8.36 1.36
N ALA A 95 -5.63 7.99 0.54
CA ALA A 95 -5.77 6.66 0.01
C ALA A 95 -5.32 6.59 -1.45
N THR A 96 -4.79 5.45 -1.85
CA THR A 96 -4.52 5.13 -3.26
C THR A 96 -5.03 3.74 -3.56
N GLU A 97 -5.55 3.50 -4.76
CA GLU A 97 -5.87 2.14 -5.18
C GLU A 97 -4.58 1.30 -5.22
N VAL A 98 -4.70 0.01 -4.96
CA VAL A 98 -3.61 -0.94 -5.16
C VAL A 98 -4.15 -2.18 -5.86
N ARG A 99 -3.26 -3.01 -6.38
CA ARG A 99 -3.66 -4.26 -7.03
C ARG A 99 -3.17 -5.46 -6.23
N PRO A 100 -3.96 -6.52 -6.08
CA PRO A 100 -3.60 -7.69 -5.28
C PRO A 100 -2.35 -8.39 -5.79
N GLU A 101 -2.13 -8.38 -7.11
CA GLU A 101 -0.92 -8.90 -7.76
C GLU A 101 0.40 -8.27 -7.27
N TRP A 102 0.35 -7.08 -6.64
CA TRP A 102 1.54 -6.43 -6.06
C TRP A 102 1.91 -6.96 -4.68
N PHE A 103 1.00 -7.64 -3.98
CA PHE A 103 1.25 -8.23 -2.65
C PHE A 103 2.18 -9.46 -2.74
N SER A 104 2.35 -10.04 -3.92
CA SER A 104 3.34 -11.10 -4.18
C SER A 104 4.80 -10.68 -3.91
N LYS A 105 5.06 -9.38 -3.74
CA LYS A 105 6.40 -8.85 -3.44
C LYS A 105 6.55 -8.38 -1.99
N THR A 106 5.50 -8.46 -1.17
CA THR A 106 5.57 -8.11 0.26
C THR A 106 6.13 -9.28 1.07
N PRO A 107 6.69 -9.02 2.27
CA PRO A 107 7.22 -10.05 3.16
C PRO A 107 6.24 -11.21 3.35
N SER A 108 6.77 -12.44 3.32
CA SER A 108 5.99 -13.69 3.35
C SER A 108 5.05 -13.80 4.56
N ILE A 109 5.43 -13.18 5.69
CA ILE A 109 4.71 -13.25 6.96
C ILE A 109 3.25 -12.76 6.90
N LEU A 110 2.89 -11.95 5.90
CA LEU A 110 1.54 -11.36 5.80
C LEU A 110 0.80 -11.73 4.52
N ARG A 111 1.38 -12.58 3.66
CA ARG A 111 0.75 -13.02 2.41
C ARG A 111 -0.53 -13.82 2.65
N PHE A 112 -0.54 -14.64 3.70
CA PHE A 112 -1.70 -15.43 4.13
C PHE A 112 -2.80 -14.57 4.76
N GLU A 113 -2.46 -13.46 5.43
CA GLU A 113 -3.44 -12.53 6.00
C GLU A 113 -4.01 -11.55 4.96
N LEU A 114 -3.17 -11.12 4.00
CA LEU A 114 -3.54 -10.13 2.98
C LEU A 114 -4.54 -10.63 1.95
N ILE A 115 -4.60 -11.94 1.69
CA ILE A 115 -5.49 -12.49 0.68
C ILE A 115 -6.07 -13.82 1.18
N PRO A 116 -7.31 -13.82 1.73
CA PRO A 116 -8.00 -15.04 2.12
C PRO A 116 -8.16 -15.96 0.91
N GLY A 117 -7.54 -17.15 0.96
CA GLY A 117 -7.57 -18.13 -0.13
C GLY A 117 -6.42 -18.03 -1.14
N TRP A 118 -5.38 -17.24 -0.88
CA TRP A 118 -4.14 -17.34 -1.66
C TRP A 118 -3.50 -18.71 -1.48
N GLN A 119 -3.42 -19.46 -2.57
CA GLN A 119 -2.57 -20.63 -2.67
C GLN A 119 -1.27 -20.19 -3.31
N ASP A 120 -0.16 -20.49 -2.66
CA ASP A 120 1.16 -20.29 -3.23
C ASP A 120 1.20 -21.07 -4.55
N GLU A 121 1.22 -20.39 -5.70
CA GLU A 121 1.51 -21.08 -6.96
C GLU A 121 2.87 -21.78 -6.79
N GLU A 122 2.83 -23.10 -6.87
CA GLU A 122 3.88 -24.04 -6.50
C GLU A 122 5.29 -23.60 -6.97
N GLY A 123 6.27 -23.64 -6.05
CA GLY A 123 7.65 -23.98 -6.43
C GLY A 123 8.79 -23.00 -6.10
N ILE A 124 8.61 -21.90 -5.38
CA ILE A 124 9.72 -20.95 -5.06
C ILE A 124 10.01 -20.85 -3.55
N ALA A 125 9.41 -21.70 -2.72
CA ALA A 125 9.76 -21.78 -1.29
C ALA A 125 11.02 -22.65 -1.01
N GLU A 126 11.56 -23.35 -2.01
CA GLU A 126 12.67 -24.30 -1.82
C GLU A 126 14.06 -23.78 -2.17
N THR A 127 14.21 -22.55 -2.68
CA THR A 127 15.54 -22.05 -3.12
C THR A 127 16.32 -21.26 -2.05
N TYR A 128 15.81 -21.16 -0.82
CA TYR A 128 16.56 -20.54 0.28
C TYR A 128 16.46 -21.38 1.55
N LYS A 129 17.05 -22.57 1.50
CA LYS A 129 17.73 -23.17 2.66
C LYS A 129 19.09 -22.53 2.83
#